data_AF-A0ABD0Q8X7-F1
#
_entry.id   AF-A0ABD0Q8X7-F1
#
_cell.length_a   1.000
_cell.length_b   1.000
_cell.length_c   1.000
_cell.angle_alpha   90.00
_cell.angle_beta   90.00
_cell.angle_gamma   90.00
#
_symmetry.space_group_name_H-M   'P 1'
#
loop_
_entity.id
_entity.type
_entity.pdbx_description
1 polymer ?
#
loop_
_entity_poly.entity_id
_entity_poly.type
_entity_poly.pdbx_seq_one_letter_code
_entity_poly.pdbx_strand_id
1 'polypeptide(L)' 'PKRDYEVDGRDYHFVTSREQMEKDIQEHKFIEAGQYNDNLYGTSVQSVKYVAER' A
#
# COMPACT_ATOMS: atom_id res chain seq x y z
N PRO A 1 -8.91 1.30 6.89
CA PRO A 1 -8.80 2.44 7.84
C PRO A 1 -7.62 2.25 8.82
N LYS A 2 -6.89 3.31 9.14
CA LYS A 2 -5.78 3.27 10.10
C LYS A 2 -6.31 3.10 11.54
N ARG A 3 -5.71 2.21 12.33
CA ARG A 3 -5.98 2.04 13.77
C ARG A 3 -5.23 3.10 14.58
N ASP A 4 -5.69 3.38 15.80
CA ASP A 4 -5.10 4.45 16.64
C ASP A 4 -3.62 4.23 16.95
N TYR A 5 -3.18 2.98 17.11
CA TYR A 5 -1.79 2.62 17.42
C TYR A 5 -0.88 2.51 16.18
N GLU A 6 -1.43 2.62 14.97
CA GLU A 6 -0.68 2.52 13.72
C GLU A 6 -0.16 3.89 13.29
N VAL A 7 1.06 3.93 12.76
CA VAL A 7 1.71 5.14 12.26
C VAL A 7 1.85 5.04 10.75
N ASP A 8 1.32 6.05 10.05
CA ASP A 8 1.44 6.15 8.59
C ASP A 8 2.90 6.28 8.16
N GLY A 9 3.28 5.52 7.12
CA GLY A 9 4.64 5.44 6.62
C GLY A 9 5.61 4.63 7.49
N ARG A 10 5.17 4.12 8.65
CA ARG A 10 5.94 3.18 9.48
C ARG A 10 5.33 1.78 9.45
N ASP A 11 4.04 1.69 9.83
CA ASP A 11 3.33 0.42 9.89
C ASP A 11 2.76 0.06 8.50
N TYR A 12 2.05 0.99 7.89
CA TYR A 12 1.59 0.93 6.50
C TYR A 12 1.61 2.33 5.87
N HIS A 13 1.59 2.38 4.54
CA HIS A 13 1.19 3.58 3.82
C HIS A 13 -0.33 3.52 3.63
N PHE A 14 -1.06 4.27 4.47
CA PHE A 14 -2.52 4.23 4.49
C PHE A 14 -3.09 5.04 3.32
N VAL A 15 -3.62 4.33 2.32
CA VAL A 15 -4.35 4.96 1.22
C VAL A 15 -5.77 5.29 1.67
N THR A 16 -6.17 6.56 1.52
CA THR A 16 -7.49 7.05 1.96
C THR A 16 -8.62 6.69 1.00
N SER A 17 -8.32 6.41 -0.26
CA SER A 17 -9.29 6.04 -1.30
C SER A 17 -9.00 4.66 -1.87
N ARG A 18 -10.00 3.76 -1.79
CA ARG A 18 -9.93 2.44 -2.43
C ARG A 18 -9.72 2.56 -3.94
N GLU A 19 -10.44 3.48 -4.59
CA GLU A 19 -10.37 3.70 -6.04
C GLU A 19 -8.97 4.12 -6.49
N GLN A 20 -8.29 4.96 -5.68
CA GLN A 20 -6.90 5.34 -5.94
C GLN A 20 -5.98 4.12 -5.87
N MET A 21 -6.16 3.25 -4.87
CA MET A 21 -5.37 2.04 -4.74
C MET A 21 -5.63 1.06 -5.91
N GLU A 22 -6.88 0.91 -6.33
CA GLU A 22 -7.25 0.08 -7.50
C GLU A 22 -6.62 0.61 -8.79
N LYS A 23 -6.62 1.93 -8.99
CA LYS A 23 -5.95 2.57 -10.12
C LYS A 23 -4.44 2.32 -10.07
N ASP A 24 -3.81 2.49 -8.91
CA ASP A 24 -2.38 2.27 -8.76
C ASP A 24 -1.99 0.78 -8.98
N ILE A 25 -2.87 -0.16 -8.64
CA ILE A 25 -2.73 -1.59 -8.99
C ILE A 25 -2.78 -1.78 -10.51
N GLN A 26 -3.75 -1.16 -11.20
CA GLN A 26 -3.86 -1.21 -12.67
C GLN A 26 -2.66 -0.56 -13.36
N GLU A 27 -2.09 0.49 -12.77
CA GLU A 27 -0.87 1.16 -13.24
C GLU A 27 0.43 0.39 -12.92
N HIS A 28 0.35 -0.84 -12.42
CA HIS A 28 1.49 -1.71 -12.08
C HIS A 28 2.45 -1.08 -11.05
N LYS A 29 1.94 -0.24 -10.14
CA LYS A 29 2.73 0.38 -9.07
C LYS A 29 2.97 -0.55 -7.88
N PHE A 30 2.27 -1.68 -7.82
CA PHE A 30 2.41 -2.72 -6.81
C PHE A 30 2.98 -4.00 -7.41
N ILE A 31 3.96 -4.61 -6.73
CA ILE A 31 4.48 -5.93 -7.11
C ILE A 31 3.53 -7.06 -6.72
N GLU A 32 2.79 -6.86 -5.62
CA GLU A 32 1.78 -7.76 -5.12
C GLU A 32 0.63 -6.90 -4.57
N ALA A 33 -0.60 -7.29 -4.88
CA ALA A 33 -1.80 -6.69 -4.32
C ALA A 33 -2.84 -7.78 -4.06
N GLY A 34 -3.60 -7.62 -2.97
CA GLY A 34 -4.63 -8.56 -2.54
C GLY A 34 -5.69 -7.89 -1.67
N GLN A 35 -6.79 -8.60 -1.45
CA GLN A 35 -7.88 -8.16 -0.60
C GLN A 35 -7.98 -9.07 0.63
N TYR A 36 -8.12 -8.48 1.81
CA TYR A 36 -8.37 -9.19 3.05
C TYR A 36 -9.34 -8.40 3.94
N ASN A 37 -10.39 -9.05 4.46
CA ASN A 37 -11.46 -8.40 5.24
C ASN A 37 -11.95 -7.09 4.60
N ASP A 38 -12.26 -7.12 3.30
CA ASP A 38 -12.70 -5.97 2.48
C ASP A 38 -11.73 -4.80 2.36
N ASN A 39 -10.51 -4.92 2.90
CA ASN A 39 -9.44 -3.94 2.73
C ASN A 39 -8.46 -4.42 1.66
N LEU A 40 -7.96 -3.47 0.87
CA LEU A 40 -6.90 -3.72 -0.10
C LEU A 40 -5.53 -3.57 0.58
N TYR A 41 -4.64 -4.51 0.26
CA TYR A 41 -3.26 -4.53 0.70
C TYR A 41 -2.37 -4.71 -0.52
N GLY A 42 -1.18 -4.12 -0.48
CA GLY A 42 -0.21 -4.33 -1.54
C GLY A 42 1.17 -3.87 -1.15
N THR A 43 2.19 -4.48 -1.76
CA THR A 43 3.58 -4.08 -1.64
C THR A 43 3.96 -3.23 -2.84
N SER A 44 4.24 -1.95 -2.61
CA SER A 44 4.55 -1.03 -3.71
C SER A 44 5.98 -1.24 -4.22
N VAL A 45 6.17 -1.13 -5.53
CA VAL A 45 7.49 -1.20 -6.18
C VAL A 45 8.42 -0.14 -5.58
N GLN A 46 7.89 1.06 -5.32
CA GLN A 46 8.65 2.16 -4.74
C GLN A 46 9.15 1.85 -3.33
N SER A 47 8.34 1.18 -2.49
CA SER A 47 8.76 0.81 -1.13
C SER A 47 9.94 -0.18 -1.17
N VAL A 48 9.90 -1.16 -2.08
CA VAL A 48 11.00 -2.10 -2.27
C VAL A 48 12.27 -1.40 -2.76
N LYS A 49 12.14 -0.50 -3.75
CA LYS A 49 13.29 0.30 -4.25
C LYS A 49 13.91 1.16 -3.16
N TYR A 50 13.08 1.84 -2.36
CA TYR A 50 13.55 2.68 -1.25
C TYR A 50 14.41 1.91 -0.25
N VAL A 51 14.09 0.64 0.02
CA VAL A 51 14.91 -0.21 0.90
C VAL A 51 16.16 -0.73 0.18
N ALA A 52 16.06 -1.06 -1.11
CA ALA A 52 17.17 -1.60 -1.89
C ALA A 52 18.27 -0.56 -2.20
N GLU A 53 17.91 0.73 -2.29
CA GLU A 53 18.81 1.85 -2.56
C GLU A 53 19.36 2.52 -1.28
N ARG A 54 19.08 1.94 -0.11
CA ARG A 54 19.53 2.41 1.21
C ARG A 54 20.72 1.65 1.78
#